data_AF-A0A960YDR0-F1
#
_entry.id   AF-A0A960YDR0-F1
#
_cell.length_a   1.000
_cell.length_b   1.000
_cell.length_c   1.000
_cell.angle_alpha   90.00
_cell.angle_beta   90.00
_cell.angle_gamma   90.00
#
_symmetry.space_group_name_H-M   'P 1'
#
loop_
_entity.id
_entity.type
_entity.pdbx_description
1 polymer ?
#
loop_
_entity_poly.entity_id
_entity_poly.type
_entity_poly.pdbx_seq_one_letter_code
_entity_poly.pdbx_strand_id
1 'polypeptide(L)'
;GILSEAFLSCNTDRTDGKSDWRVATTAELVKLASGGKTALLQYFPNTVSQYYWSSNAYELDPSGLTGRAIYFGEDDFGKEAYFPKSDKYYVRCVRNY
;
A
#
# COMPACT_ATOMS: atom_id res chain seq x y z
N GLY A 1 -17.56 -5.08 -12.78
CA GLY A 1 -16.41 -5.66 -12.06
C GLY A 1 -16.52 -5.30 -10.61
N ILE A 2 -16.25 -6.25 -9.71
CA ILE A 2 -16.25 -5.98 -8.26
C ILE A 2 -15.02 -5.11 -7.95
N LEU A 3 -15.21 -3.98 -7.27
CA LEU A 3 -14.12 -3.12 -6.82
C LEU A 3 -13.38 -3.79 -5.66
N SER A 4 -12.05 -3.62 -5.58
CA SER A 4 -11.29 -4.20 -4.46
C SER A 4 -11.57 -3.48 -3.14
N GLU A 5 -11.48 -4.19 -2.02
CA GLU A 5 -11.62 -3.60 -0.68
C GLU A 5 -10.60 -2.48 -0.44
N ALA A 6 -9.36 -2.67 -0.91
CA ALA A 6 -8.31 -1.65 -0.88
C ALA A 6 -8.72 -0.36 -1.61
N PHE A 7 -9.30 -0.49 -2.80
CA PHE A 7 -9.82 0.64 -3.56
C PHE A 7 -10.96 1.33 -2.83
N LEU A 8 -11.93 0.56 -2.34
CA LEU A 8 -13.09 1.11 -1.62
C LEU A 8 -12.66 1.86 -0.36
N SER A 9 -11.71 1.33 0.41
CA SER A 9 -11.17 1.95 1.62
C SER A 9 -10.65 3.36 1.32
N CYS A 10 -9.81 3.52 0.29
CA CYS A 10 -9.28 4.84 -0.05
C CYS A 10 -10.31 5.73 -0.75
N ASN A 11 -11.08 5.21 -1.71
CA ASN A 11 -12.01 6.03 -2.50
C ASN A 11 -13.19 6.58 -1.67
N THR A 12 -13.53 5.92 -0.55
CA THR A 12 -14.57 6.38 0.38
C THR A 12 -14.03 7.21 1.54
N ASP A 13 -12.70 7.32 1.68
CA ASP A 13 -12.06 8.13 2.71
C ASP A 13 -12.41 9.61 2.55
N ARG A 14 -12.73 10.26 3.67
CA ARG A 14 -13.06 11.70 3.78
C ARG A 14 -12.20 12.44 4.79
N THR A 15 -11.06 11.85 5.17
CA THR A 15 -10.06 12.45 6.04
C THR A 15 -9.67 13.82 5.48
N ASP A 16 -9.61 14.81 6.38
CA ASP A 16 -9.32 16.21 6.06
C ASP A 16 -10.29 16.86 5.04
N GLY A 17 -11.52 16.31 4.91
CA GLY A 17 -12.53 16.81 3.99
C GLY A 17 -12.20 16.57 2.50
N LYS A 18 -11.28 15.65 2.20
CA LYS A 18 -10.82 15.34 0.84
C LYS A 18 -11.46 14.06 0.32
N SER A 19 -11.65 13.95 -1.00
CA SER A 19 -12.34 12.81 -1.63
C SER A 19 -11.58 12.15 -2.78
N ASP A 20 -10.38 12.64 -3.07
CA ASP A 20 -9.46 12.21 -4.12
C ASP A 20 -8.37 11.26 -3.60
N TRP A 21 -8.65 10.60 -2.48
CA TRP A 21 -7.80 9.56 -1.91
C TRP A 21 -7.79 8.32 -2.81
N ARG A 22 -6.60 7.79 -3.08
CA ARG A 22 -6.37 6.56 -3.83
C ARG A 22 -5.38 5.66 -3.12
N VAL A 23 -5.34 4.38 -3.49
CA VAL A 23 -4.30 3.46 -3.03
C VAL A 23 -2.94 3.95 -3.53
N ALA A 24 -1.92 3.91 -2.68
CA ALA A 24 -0.55 4.22 -3.07
C ALA A 24 -0.04 3.24 -4.15
N THR A 25 0.77 3.76 -5.08
CA THR A 25 1.53 2.95 -6.04
C THR A 25 2.70 2.25 -5.34
N THR A 26 3.26 1.21 -5.97
CA THR A 26 4.46 0.54 -5.44
C THR A 26 5.62 1.51 -5.31
N ALA A 27 5.80 2.40 -6.30
CA ALA A 27 6.87 3.39 -6.28
C ALA A 27 6.74 4.39 -5.12
N GLU A 28 5.52 4.82 -4.78
CA GLU A 28 5.27 5.67 -3.62
C GLU A 28 5.57 4.97 -2.30
N LEU A 29 5.17 3.70 -2.16
CA LEU A 29 5.48 2.92 -0.95
C LEU A 29 6.98 2.63 -0.80
N VAL A 30 7.69 2.33 -1.89
CA VAL A 30 9.16 2.15 -1.87
C VAL A 30 9.86 3.45 -1.54
N LYS A 31 9.44 4.58 -2.13
CA LYS A 31 9.97 5.90 -1.79
C LYS A 31 9.72 6.25 -0.33
N LEU A 32 8.58 5.87 0.21
CA LEU A 32 8.27 6.05 1.63
C LEU A 32 9.20 5.20 2.53
N ALA A 33 9.58 4.00 2.08
CA ALA A 33 10.54 3.14 2.77
C ALA A 33 11.99 3.62 2.67
N SER A 34 12.36 4.39 1.65
CA SER A 34 13.78 4.66 1.35
C SER A 34 14.51 5.45 2.46
N GLY A 35 13.77 6.17 3.31
CA GLY A 35 14.34 6.85 4.48
C GLY A 35 14.62 5.92 5.68
N GLY A 36 14.25 4.64 5.59
CA GLY A 36 14.35 3.68 6.67
C GLY A 36 13.18 3.74 7.67
N LYS A 37 13.06 2.69 8.48
CA LYS A 37 11.94 2.51 9.43
C LYS A 37 11.83 3.67 10.44
N THR A 38 12.96 4.12 11.00
CA THR A 38 12.98 5.21 11.97
C THR A 38 12.40 6.50 11.39
N ALA A 39 12.78 6.86 10.16
CA ALA A 39 12.25 8.03 9.48
C ALA A 39 10.76 7.87 9.19
N LEU A 40 10.32 6.69 8.73
CA LEU A 40 8.89 6.41 8.52
C LEU A 40 8.08 6.64 9.80
N LEU A 41 8.52 6.06 10.92
CA LEU A 41 7.80 6.12 12.19
C LEU A 41 7.78 7.53 12.81
N GLN A 42 8.73 8.39 12.46
CA GLN A 42 8.69 9.79 12.88
C GLN A 42 7.47 10.54 12.32
N TYR A 43 7.07 10.24 11.07
CA TYR A 43 5.91 10.87 10.42
C TYR A 43 4.64 10.04 10.52
N PHE A 44 4.76 8.71 10.60
CA PHE A 44 3.66 7.76 10.67
C PHE A 44 3.85 6.81 11.87
N PRO A 45 3.75 7.30 13.12
CA PRO A 45 4.07 6.53 14.32
C PRO A 45 3.18 5.30 14.50
N ASN A 46 1.97 5.32 13.95
CA ASN A 46 1.01 4.22 14.03
C ASN A 46 1.14 3.22 12.86
N THR A 47 2.30 3.16 12.21
CA THR A 47 2.55 2.18 11.16
C THR A 47 2.53 0.78 11.76
N VAL A 48 1.60 -0.06 11.32
CA VAL A 48 1.57 -1.48 11.67
C VAL A 48 2.68 -2.22 10.92
N SER A 49 3.41 -3.09 11.63
CA SER A 49 4.47 -3.95 11.10
C SER A 49 3.91 -5.10 10.26
N GLN A 50 3.47 -4.79 9.03
CA GLN A 50 2.83 -5.73 8.10
C GLN A 50 3.09 -5.34 6.64
N TYR A 51 2.57 -6.15 5.71
CA TYR A 51 2.51 -5.80 4.30
C TYR A 51 1.43 -4.76 4.01
N TYR A 52 1.71 -3.89 3.03
CA TYR A 52 0.80 -2.87 2.54
C TYR A 52 0.60 -3.05 1.04
N TRP A 53 -0.64 -3.27 0.64
CA TRP A 53 -1.03 -3.36 -0.75
C TRP A 53 -0.72 -2.06 -1.51
N SER A 54 -0.23 -2.23 -2.73
CA SER A 54 -0.13 -1.15 -3.71
C SER A 54 -1.20 -1.26 -4.79
N SER A 55 -1.39 -0.20 -5.58
CA SER A 55 -2.32 -0.18 -6.71
C SER A 55 -1.81 -0.97 -7.94
N ASN A 56 -0.56 -1.43 -7.93
CA ASN A 56 0.03 -2.13 -9.07
C ASN A 56 -0.22 -3.64 -8.97
N ALA A 57 -0.60 -4.25 -10.11
CA ALA A 57 -0.64 -5.71 -10.24
C ALA A 57 0.77 -6.28 -10.45
N TYR A 58 0.93 -7.57 -10.21
CA TYR A 58 2.14 -8.27 -10.61
C TYR A 58 2.07 -8.61 -12.11
N GLU A 59 2.90 -7.93 -12.91
CA GLU A 59 2.81 -7.97 -14.38
C GLU A 59 3.17 -9.32 -15.00
N LEU A 60 3.94 -10.15 -14.28
CA LEU A 60 4.35 -11.48 -14.75
C LEU A 60 3.32 -12.57 -14.41
N ASP A 61 2.23 -12.24 -13.71
CA ASP A 61 1.12 -13.16 -13.48
C ASP A 61 0.03 -12.96 -14.54
N PRO A 62 -0.09 -13.87 -15.53
CA PRO A 62 -1.07 -13.74 -16.61
C PRO A 62 -2.52 -13.85 -16.14
N SER A 63 -2.76 -14.39 -14.93
CA SER A 63 -4.12 -14.47 -14.37
C SER A 63 -4.60 -13.13 -13.81
N GLY A 64 -3.68 -12.20 -13.53
CA GLY A 64 -3.98 -10.91 -12.90
C GLY A 64 -4.50 -11.04 -11.46
N LEU A 65 -4.35 -12.20 -10.83
CA LEU A 65 -4.81 -12.48 -9.46
C LEU A 65 -3.76 -12.16 -8.40
N THR A 66 -2.54 -11.83 -8.80
CA THR A 66 -1.44 -11.47 -7.90
C THR A 66 -1.28 -9.95 -7.80
N GLY A 67 -1.23 -9.44 -6.57
CA GLY A 67 -0.94 -8.04 -6.26
C GLY A 67 0.49 -7.84 -5.77
N ARG A 68 0.93 -6.58 -5.74
CA ARG A 68 2.23 -6.17 -5.18
C ARG A 68 2.04 -5.48 -3.84
N ALA A 69 2.83 -5.85 -2.84
CA ALA A 69 2.80 -5.25 -1.50
C ALA A 69 4.22 -4.89 -1.03
N ILE A 70 4.33 -3.87 -0.18
CA ILE A 70 5.60 -3.48 0.47
C ILE A 70 5.52 -3.80 1.96
N TYR A 71 6.57 -4.38 2.51
CA TYR A 71 6.66 -4.71 3.93
C TYR A 71 7.17 -3.52 4.76
N PHE A 72 6.43 -3.15 5.81
CA PHE A 72 6.86 -2.13 6.80
C PHE A 72 7.13 -2.73 8.18
N GLY A 73 7.78 -3.89 8.23
CA GLY A 73 8.20 -4.52 9.49
C GLY A 73 9.66 -4.32 9.85
N GLU A 74 10.13 -5.06 10.86
CA GLU A 74 11.53 -4.99 11.34
C GLU A 74 12.52 -5.58 10.35
N ASP A 75 12.30 -6.84 9.98
CA ASP A 75 13.11 -7.53 8.99
C ASP A 75 12.68 -7.11 7.60
N ASP A 76 13.60 -7.06 6.62
CA ASP A 76 13.25 -6.80 5.22
C ASP A 76 12.41 -5.51 4.98
N PHE A 77 12.62 -4.46 5.79
CA PHE A 77 11.87 -3.20 5.67
C PHE A 77 11.98 -2.60 4.26
N GLY A 78 10.84 -2.27 3.66
CA GLY A 78 10.75 -1.71 2.31
C GLY A 78 10.83 -2.75 1.19
N LYS A 79 10.98 -4.04 1.52
CA LYS A 79 11.01 -5.11 0.54
C LYS A 79 9.63 -5.33 -0.08
N GLU A 80 9.65 -5.56 -1.37
CA GLU A 80 8.48 -5.91 -2.15
C GLU A 80 8.17 -7.41 -2.06
N ALA A 81 6.89 -7.74 -2.01
CA ALA A 81 6.38 -9.09 -2.07
C ALA A 81 5.14 -9.18 -2.97
N TYR A 82 4.82 -10.40 -3.38
CA TYR A 82 3.72 -10.70 -4.29
C TYR A 82 2.80 -11.71 -3.63
N PHE A 83 1.50 -11.39 -3.58
CA PHE A 83 0.51 -12.24 -2.92
C PHE A 83 -0.78 -12.32 -3.73
N PRO A 84 -1.58 -13.39 -3.58
CA PRO A 84 -2.94 -13.43 -4.10
C PRO A 84 -3.76 -12.22 -3.63
N LYS A 85 -4.54 -11.62 -4.51
CA LYS A 85 -5.43 -10.49 -4.21
C LYS A 85 -6.57 -10.84 -3.24
N SER A 86 -6.75 -12.13 -2.92
CA SER A 86 -7.65 -12.62 -1.87
C SER A 86 -7.09 -12.40 -0.46
N ASP A 87 -5.78 -12.18 -0.33
CA ASP A 87 -5.14 -12.01 0.98
C ASP A 87 -5.40 -10.62 1.55
N LYS A 88 -5.47 -10.56 2.88
CA LYS A 88 -5.82 -9.34 3.62
C LYS A 88 -4.57 -8.68 4.17
N TYR A 89 -4.24 -7.52 3.61
CA TYR A 89 -3.14 -6.68 4.03
C TYR A 89 -3.57 -5.21 4.12
N TYR A 90 -2.72 -4.37 4.71
CA TYR A 90 -3.03 -2.97 4.98
C TYR A 90 -2.97 -2.13 3.70
N VAL A 91 -3.52 -0.93 3.75
CA VAL A 91 -3.44 0.05 2.66
C VAL A 91 -2.99 1.39 3.23
N ARG A 92 -2.23 2.14 2.42
CA ARG A 92 -2.03 3.58 2.64
C ARG A 92 -2.72 4.33 1.51
N CYS A 93 -3.59 5.26 1.90
CA CYS A 93 -4.25 6.15 0.98
C CYS A 93 -3.40 7.40 0.77
N VAL A 94 -3.27 7.84 -0.48
CA VAL A 94 -2.53 9.02 -0.90
C VAL A 94 -3.37 9.86 -1.85
N ARG A 95 -2.99 11.13 -2.05
CA ARG A 95 -3.66 12.06 -2.98
C ARG A 95 -2.65 12.55 -4.01
N ASN A 96 -3.14 12.91 -5.19
CA ASN A 96 -2.33 13.63 -6.17
C ASN A 96 -2.26 15.11 -5.75
N TYR A 97 -1.08 15.73 -5.89
CA TYR A 97 -0.88 17.17 -5.69
C TYR A 97 -0.96 17.91 -7.02
#